data_AF-A0A3M6V3N8-F1
#
_entry.id   AF-A0A3M6V3N8-F1
#
_cell.length_a   1.000
_cell.length_b   1.000
_cell.length_c   1.000
_cell.angle_alpha   90.00
_cell.angle_beta   90.00
_cell.angle_gamma   90.00
#
_symmetry.space_group_name_H-M   'P 1'
#
loop_
_entity.id
_entity.type
_entity.pdbx_description
1 polymer ?
#
loop_
_entity_poly.entity_id
_entity_poly.type
_entity_poly.pdbx_seq_one_letter_code
_entity_poly.pdbx_strand_id
1 'polypeptide(L)'
;MEFLQKLKISGGVNLSNLRPSRTDSQERTTNFNSPSSPKHDSKEEVSPLPPRGSPAAKKMKILLVIDSPDTDWAKIFKGRQLHGGVYDVRVEQAQFADLNLASYSDSGTMVDIQVYREGTVVVRSFRPDFVLVRQSVRGVGPKEDYRNILLGLQFGNVPSVNSLTSIYNFAEKPWVFAQLIQLQKRLGKDEFPLVEQAYYPNYKEM
;
A
#
# COMPACT_ATOMS: atom_id res chain seq x y z
N MET A 1 6.10 33.54 -30.75
CA MET A 1 7.09 34.39 -30.07
C MET A 1 6.81 34.36 -28.59
N GLU A 2 7.86 34.37 -27.76
CA GLU A 2 7.83 34.66 -26.32
C GLU A 2 7.18 33.61 -25.40
N PHE A 3 7.90 32.53 -25.07
CA PHE A 3 8.02 32.01 -23.67
C PHE A 3 9.01 30.84 -23.48
N LEU A 4 9.89 30.55 -24.44
CA LEU A 4 10.92 29.49 -24.31
C LEU A 4 12.37 30.02 -24.27
N GLN A 5 12.55 31.30 -23.95
CA GLN A 5 13.87 31.90 -23.77
C GLN A 5 13.90 32.72 -22.50
N LYS A 6 14.22 32.05 -21.38
CA LYS A 6 14.97 32.60 -20.24
C LYS A 6 15.03 31.54 -19.13
N LEU A 7 16.06 30.70 -19.17
CA LEU A 7 16.77 30.23 -17.98
C LEU A 7 18.11 29.58 -18.40
N LYS A 8 19.11 30.42 -18.67
CA LYS A 8 20.52 30.19 -18.33
C LYS A 8 20.80 31.29 -17.29
N ILE A 9 21.41 31.07 -16.13
CA ILE A 9 22.73 30.51 -15.77
C ILE A 9 22.56 30.06 -14.29
N SER A 10 23.05 28.92 -13.80
CA SER A 10 24.43 28.74 -13.32
C SER A 10 24.51 27.36 -12.65
N GLY A 11 25.54 26.58 -12.96
CA GLY A 11 25.75 25.26 -12.37
C GLY A 11 26.47 24.35 -13.34
N GLY A 12 27.75 24.64 -13.58
CA GLY A 12 28.59 23.82 -14.44
C GLY A 12 28.83 22.44 -13.82
N VAL A 13 28.31 21.40 -14.45
CA VAL A 13 28.84 20.05 -14.35
C VAL A 13 29.21 19.61 -15.76
N ASN A 14 30.51 19.38 -15.95
CA ASN A 14 31.11 19.01 -17.22
C ASN A 14 30.80 17.54 -17.52
N LEU A 15 29.95 17.27 -18.51
CA LEU A 15 29.45 15.93 -18.87
C LEU A 15 30.42 15.12 -19.77
N SER A 16 31.71 15.47 -19.82
CA SER A 16 32.65 14.87 -20.77
C SER A 16 33.29 13.53 -20.33
N ASN A 17 32.87 12.90 -19.22
CA ASN A 17 33.49 11.66 -18.73
C ASN A 17 32.53 10.48 -18.46
N LEU A 18 31.48 10.32 -19.26
CA LEU A 18 30.70 9.06 -19.26
C LEU A 18 31.17 8.15 -20.39
N ARG A 19 32.04 7.20 -20.03
CA ARG A 19 32.49 6.09 -20.90
C ARG A 19 31.33 5.08 -21.03
N PRO A 20 30.89 4.69 -22.23
CA PRO A 20 29.91 3.62 -22.37
C PRO A 20 30.57 2.27 -22.03
N SER A 21 29.99 1.53 -21.09
CA SER A 21 30.32 0.13 -20.85
C SER A 21 29.94 -0.69 -22.09
N ARG A 22 30.96 -1.28 -22.72
CA ARG A 22 30.82 -2.16 -23.89
C ARG A 22 29.95 -3.37 -23.55
N THR A 23 29.01 -3.64 -24.45
CA THR A 23 28.33 -4.91 -24.64
C THR A 23 29.29 -5.87 -25.32
N ASP A 24 29.79 -6.89 -24.62
CA ASP A 24 30.43 -8.05 -25.25
C ASP A 24 29.38 -9.14 -25.46
N SER A 25 28.82 -9.14 -26.66
CA SER A 25 28.21 -10.30 -27.29
C SER A 25 29.32 -11.25 -27.74
N GLN A 26 29.48 -12.36 -27.03
CA GLN A 26 30.25 -13.50 -27.54
C GLN A 26 29.28 -14.59 -28.00
N GLU A 27 29.21 -14.73 -29.31
CA GLU A 27 28.73 -15.91 -30.01
C GLU A 27 29.55 -17.14 -29.55
N ARG A 28 28.88 -18.10 -28.93
CA ARG A 28 29.43 -19.44 -28.74
C ARG A 28 28.69 -20.38 -29.68
N THR A 29 29.33 -20.68 -30.81
CA THR A 29 28.98 -21.75 -31.72
C THR A 29 29.25 -23.09 -31.04
N THR A 30 28.21 -23.92 -30.88
CA THR A 30 28.38 -25.35 -30.59
C THR A 30 27.55 -26.15 -31.56
N ASN A 31 28.25 -26.86 -32.43
CA ASN A 31 27.73 -27.81 -33.40
C ASN A 31 26.86 -28.87 -32.71
N PHE A 32 25.59 -28.95 -33.10
CA PHE A 32 24.73 -30.09 -32.80
C PHE A 32 24.94 -31.17 -33.85
N ASN A 33 25.50 -32.31 -33.44
CA ASN A 33 25.52 -33.54 -34.22
C ASN A 33 24.56 -34.52 -33.55
N SER A 34 23.50 -34.89 -34.25
CA SER A 34 22.53 -35.90 -33.86
C SER A 34 23.11 -37.31 -34.01
N PRO A 35 22.72 -38.26 -33.14
CA PRO A 35 22.44 -39.60 -33.65
C PRO A 35 21.10 -40.17 -33.20
N SER A 36 20.46 -40.78 -34.19
CA SER A 36 19.41 -41.81 -34.22
C SER A 36 18.91 -42.45 -32.91
N SER A 37 17.58 -42.52 -32.83
CA SER A 37 16.75 -43.32 -31.93
C SER A 37 16.85 -44.84 -32.18
N PRO A 38 16.61 -45.66 -31.13
CA PRO A 38 15.90 -46.93 -31.28
C PRO A 38 14.55 -46.92 -30.55
N LYS A 39 13.55 -47.49 -31.23
CA LYS A 39 12.19 -47.73 -30.73
C LYS A 39 12.20 -48.82 -29.65
N HIS A 40 11.45 -48.62 -28.57
CA HIS A 40 10.95 -49.72 -27.77
C HIS A 40 9.54 -49.42 -27.23
N ASP A 41 8.59 -50.23 -27.66
CA ASP A 41 7.22 -50.31 -27.14
C ASP A 41 7.23 -50.73 -25.67
N SER A 42 6.43 -50.05 -24.85
CA SER A 42 5.85 -50.63 -23.64
C SER A 42 4.50 -49.98 -23.33
N LYS A 43 3.53 -50.85 -23.07
CA LYS A 43 2.09 -50.61 -22.98
C LYS A 43 1.72 -49.73 -21.79
N GLU A 44 0.87 -48.74 -22.02
CA GLU A 44 0.19 -47.97 -20.97
C GLU A 44 -0.89 -48.83 -20.30
N GLU A 45 -0.77 -49.02 -18.98
CA GLU A 45 -1.82 -49.56 -18.12
C GLU A 45 -2.53 -48.38 -17.44
N VAL A 46 -3.67 -47.98 -17.98
CA VAL A 46 -4.47 -46.87 -17.47
C VAL A 46 -5.25 -47.32 -16.24
N SER A 47 -4.76 -46.96 -15.05
CA SER A 47 -5.55 -46.98 -13.82
C SER A 47 -6.37 -45.68 -13.72
N PRO A 48 -7.65 -45.70 -13.32
CA PRO A 48 -8.44 -44.47 -13.22
C PRO A 48 -7.99 -43.67 -12.00
N LEU A 49 -7.38 -42.52 -12.23
CA LEU A 49 -7.15 -41.51 -11.20
C LEU A 49 -8.52 -40.99 -10.69
N PRO A 50 -8.70 -40.79 -9.37
CA PRO A 50 -9.89 -40.15 -8.85
C PRO A 50 -9.95 -38.70 -9.35
N PRO A 51 -11.14 -38.10 -9.54
CA PRO A 51 -11.23 -36.72 -9.97
C PRO A 51 -10.63 -35.82 -8.89
N ARG A 52 -9.41 -35.30 -9.14
CA ARG A 52 -8.88 -34.13 -8.44
C ARG A 52 -9.63 -32.90 -8.90
N GLY A 53 -10.89 -32.78 -8.45
CA GLY A 53 -11.46 -31.46 -8.24
C GLY A 53 -10.73 -30.88 -7.05
N SER A 54 -9.69 -30.08 -7.27
CA SER A 54 -9.28 -29.11 -6.26
C SER A 54 -10.54 -28.34 -5.89
N PRO A 55 -10.90 -28.21 -4.60
CA PRO A 55 -12.01 -27.35 -4.22
C PRO A 55 -11.69 -25.98 -4.82
N ALA A 56 -12.56 -25.51 -5.73
CA ALA A 56 -12.36 -24.26 -6.44
C ALA A 56 -11.94 -23.21 -5.41
N ALA A 57 -10.73 -22.65 -5.56
CA ALA A 57 -10.16 -21.77 -4.56
C ALA A 57 -11.18 -20.67 -4.26
N LYS A 58 -11.69 -20.69 -3.04
CA LYS A 58 -12.78 -19.80 -2.65
C LYS A 58 -12.29 -18.37 -2.83
N LYS A 59 -13.07 -17.53 -3.51
CA LYS A 59 -12.68 -16.15 -3.79
C LYS A 59 -12.40 -15.45 -2.47
N MET A 60 -11.33 -14.67 -2.39
CA MET A 60 -10.94 -13.98 -1.17
C MET A 60 -10.95 -12.46 -1.37
N LYS A 61 -11.23 -11.72 -0.30
CA LYS A 61 -11.08 -10.28 -0.22
C LYS A 61 -10.06 -9.93 0.86
N ILE A 62 -9.11 -9.06 0.52
CA ILE A 62 -8.02 -8.67 1.40
C ILE A 62 -8.40 -7.41 2.15
N LEU A 63 -8.50 -7.52 3.48
CA LEU A 63 -8.63 -6.41 4.40
C LEU A 63 -7.24 -6.06 4.95
N LEU A 64 -6.72 -4.89 4.60
CA LEU A 64 -5.56 -4.31 5.27
C LEU A 64 -6.02 -3.66 6.58
N VAL A 65 -5.43 -4.03 7.71
CA VAL A 65 -5.64 -3.34 8.98
C VAL A 65 -4.36 -2.62 9.38
N ILE A 66 -4.44 -1.29 9.50
CA ILE A 66 -3.33 -0.45 9.93
C ILE A 66 -3.45 -0.19 11.43
N ASP A 67 -2.77 -1.02 12.23
CA ASP A 67 -2.84 -1.01 13.68
C ASP A 67 -1.60 -1.63 14.34
N SER A 68 -1.44 -1.42 15.65
CA SER A 68 -0.42 -2.12 16.45
C SER A 68 -0.70 -3.63 16.53
N PRO A 69 0.32 -4.47 16.81
CA PRO A 69 0.13 -5.91 16.97
C PRO A 69 -0.61 -6.29 18.26
N ASP A 70 -0.94 -5.32 19.13
CA ASP A 70 -1.60 -5.58 20.42
C ASP A 70 -3.01 -6.16 20.25
N THR A 71 -3.65 -5.87 19.11
CA THR A 71 -4.96 -6.43 18.72
C THR A 71 -4.79 -7.41 17.57
N ASP A 72 -5.17 -8.68 17.78
CA ASP A 72 -5.18 -9.70 16.72
C ASP A 72 -6.46 -9.60 15.88
N TRP A 73 -6.40 -8.78 14.82
CA TRP A 73 -7.54 -8.60 13.92
C TRP A 73 -7.83 -9.83 13.07
N ALA A 74 -6.83 -10.64 12.75
CA ALA A 74 -7.04 -11.90 12.02
C ALA A 74 -7.92 -12.87 12.82
N LYS A 75 -7.74 -12.93 14.15
CA LYS A 75 -8.62 -13.69 15.04
C LYS A 75 -10.04 -13.14 15.07
N ILE A 76 -10.21 -11.81 15.11
CA ILE A 76 -11.53 -11.16 15.15
C ILE A 76 -12.33 -11.44 13.86
N PHE A 77 -11.68 -11.40 12.70
CA PHE A 77 -12.30 -11.65 11.40
C PHE A 77 -12.29 -13.14 10.98
N LYS A 78 -11.76 -14.04 11.80
CA LYS A 78 -11.69 -15.47 11.48
C LYS A 78 -13.08 -16.04 11.21
N GLY A 79 -13.23 -16.71 10.06
CA GLY A 79 -14.49 -17.33 9.65
C GLY A 79 -15.56 -16.35 9.19
N ARG A 80 -15.28 -15.04 9.15
CA ARG A 80 -16.18 -14.05 8.55
C ARG A 80 -16.16 -14.20 7.04
N GLN A 81 -17.34 -14.15 6.44
CA GLN A 81 -17.53 -14.29 4.99
C GLN A 81 -18.41 -13.16 4.48
N LEU A 82 -18.18 -12.74 3.24
CA LEU A 82 -18.95 -11.68 2.59
C LEU A 82 -19.92 -12.28 1.56
N HIS A 83 -21.00 -11.54 1.27
CA HIS A 83 -22.00 -11.89 0.27
C HIS A 83 -22.60 -13.30 0.48
N GLY A 84 -22.99 -13.63 1.72
CA GLY A 84 -23.61 -14.93 2.02
C GLY A 84 -22.68 -16.14 1.88
N GLY A 85 -21.36 -15.93 1.99
CA GLY A 85 -20.38 -17.01 1.94
C GLY A 85 -19.58 -17.10 0.65
N VAL A 86 -19.79 -16.19 -0.31
CA VAL A 86 -19.08 -16.21 -1.60
C VAL A 86 -17.59 -15.85 -1.44
N TYR A 87 -17.29 -14.89 -0.57
CA TYR A 87 -15.92 -14.44 -0.34
C TYR A 87 -15.46 -14.70 1.08
N ASP A 88 -14.26 -15.25 1.24
CA ASP A 88 -13.57 -15.27 2.53
C ASP A 88 -12.79 -13.96 2.74
N VAL A 89 -12.62 -13.55 4.00
CA VAL A 89 -11.84 -12.37 4.37
C VAL A 89 -10.43 -12.80 4.78
N ARG A 90 -9.42 -12.31 4.05
CA ARG A 90 -8.01 -12.42 4.44
C ARG A 90 -7.59 -11.11 5.09
N VAL A 91 -7.12 -11.18 6.33
CA VAL A 91 -6.58 -10.01 7.04
C VAL A 91 -5.07 -9.94 6.83
N GLU A 92 -4.58 -8.79 6.37
CA GLU A 92 -3.17 -8.42 6.45
C GLU A 92 -3.07 -7.25 7.44
N GLN A 93 -2.22 -7.36 8.45
CA GLN A 93 -2.07 -6.37 9.50
C GLN A 93 -0.63 -5.86 9.55
N ALA A 94 -0.46 -4.55 9.67
CA ALA A 94 0.84 -3.88 9.80
C ALA A 94 0.67 -2.49 10.41
N GLN A 95 1.74 -1.92 10.96
CA GLN A 95 1.76 -0.51 11.34
C GLN A 95 2.12 0.36 10.13
N PHE A 96 1.79 1.65 10.16
CA PHE A 96 2.19 2.58 9.10
C PHE A 96 3.70 2.59 8.83
N ALA A 97 4.52 2.43 9.88
CA ALA A 97 5.98 2.42 9.77
C ALA A 97 6.52 1.25 8.91
N ASP A 98 5.76 0.16 8.81
CA ASP A 98 6.15 -1.06 8.08
C ASP A 98 5.58 -1.09 6.65
N LEU A 99 4.81 -0.07 6.27
CA LEU A 99 4.14 0.01 4.99
C LEU A 99 4.90 0.83 3.96
N ASN A 100 4.88 0.35 2.73
CA ASN A 100 5.13 1.14 1.54
C ASN A 100 4.09 0.80 0.48
N LEU A 101 4.01 1.59 -0.59
CA LEU A 101 3.08 1.33 -1.68
C LEU A 101 3.54 1.89 -3.02
N ALA A 102 2.98 1.33 -4.08
CA ALA A 102 2.96 1.89 -5.41
C ALA A 102 1.51 1.89 -5.90
N SER A 103 1.01 3.04 -6.37
CA SER A 103 -0.37 3.18 -6.83
C SER A 103 -0.43 3.57 -8.28
N TYR A 104 -1.28 2.89 -9.03
CA TYR A 104 -1.46 3.07 -10.45
C TYR A 104 -2.94 3.33 -10.74
N SER A 105 -3.22 4.23 -11.69
CA SER A 105 -4.58 4.63 -12.02
C SER A 105 -5.42 3.51 -12.66
N ASP A 106 -4.76 2.52 -13.26
CA ASP A 106 -5.38 1.41 -13.99
C ASP A 106 -5.57 0.13 -13.15
N SER A 107 -4.68 -0.09 -12.19
CA SER A 107 -4.53 -1.36 -11.49
C SER A 107 -4.55 -1.25 -9.96
N GLY A 108 -4.79 -0.03 -9.44
CA GLY A 108 -4.98 0.26 -8.03
C GLY A 108 -3.66 0.34 -7.25
N THR A 109 -3.76 0.19 -5.93
CA THR A 109 -2.61 0.25 -5.02
C THR A 109 -2.04 -1.14 -4.75
N MET A 110 -0.74 -1.31 -5.01
CA MET A 110 0.06 -2.40 -4.48
C MET A 110 0.71 -1.94 -3.17
N VAL A 111 0.46 -2.67 -2.09
CA VAL A 111 1.00 -2.40 -0.76
C VAL A 111 2.08 -3.43 -0.46
N ASP A 112 3.20 -2.94 0.05
CA ASP A 112 4.32 -3.72 0.55
C ASP A 112 4.36 -3.63 2.07
N ILE A 113 4.37 -4.78 2.75
CA ILE A 113 4.70 -4.86 4.19
C ILE A 113 6.14 -5.35 4.32
N GLN A 114 6.96 -4.59 5.05
CA GLN A 114 8.31 -5.00 5.44
C GLN A 114 8.26 -5.65 6.81
N VAL A 115 8.75 -6.89 6.92
CA VAL A 115 8.84 -7.61 8.20
C VAL A 115 10.28 -8.04 8.43
N TYR A 116 10.83 -7.69 9.58
CA TYR A 116 12.14 -8.17 10.02
C TYR A 116 11.99 -9.55 10.66
N ARG A 117 12.68 -10.55 10.11
CA ARG A 117 12.75 -11.92 10.66
C ARG A 117 14.21 -12.34 10.73
N GLU A 118 14.69 -12.58 11.95
CA GLU A 118 16.03 -13.15 12.20
C GLU A 118 17.16 -12.37 11.46
N GLY A 119 17.06 -11.04 11.43
CA GLY A 119 18.04 -10.17 10.75
C GLY A 119 17.86 -10.02 9.23
N THR A 120 16.89 -10.72 8.63
CA THR A 120 16.53 -10.59 7.21
C THR A 120 15.25 -9.76 7.05
N VAL A 121 15.25 -8.82 6.12
CA VAL A 121 14.05 -8.08 5.72
C VAL A 121 13.29 -8.91 4.69
N VAL A 122 12.07 -9.32 5.03
CA VAL A 122 11.16 -9.99 4.11
C VAL A 122 10.07 -9.01 3.70
N VAL A 123 9.93 -8.80 2.40
CA VAL A 123 8.87 -7.96 1.82
C VAL A 123 7.76 -8.84 1.29
N ARG A 124 6.51 -8.52 1.62
CA ARG A 124 5.33 -9.17 1.05
C ARG A 124 4.43 -8.11 0.42
N SER A 125 4.07 -8.33 -0.84
CA SER A 125 3.25 -7.41 -1.63
C SER A 125 1.85 -7.97 -1.85
N PHE A 126 0.83 -7.13 -1.80
CA PHE A 126 -0.56 -7.48 -2.12
C PHE A 126 -1.36 -6.24 -2.54
N ARG A 127 -2.54 -6.45 -3.10
CA ARG A 127 -3.50 -5.37 -3.38
C ARG A 127 -4.68 -5.47 -2.41
N PRO A 128 -4.85 -4.52 -1.48
CA PRO A 128 -5.98 -4.54 -0.56
C PRO A 128 -7.30 -4.24 -1.30
N ASP A 129 -8.36 -4.95 -0.94
CA ASP A 129 -9.73 -4.64 -1.38
C ASP A 129 -10.40 -3.60 -0.46
N PHE A 130 -9.91 -3.48 0.77
CA PHE A 130 -10.41 -2.55 1.78
C PHE A 130 -9.30 -2.26 2.81
N VAL A 131 -9.35 -1.08 3.44
CA VAL A 131 -8.45 -0.74 4.56
C VAL A 131 -9.22 -0.29 5.81
N LEU A 132 -8.80 -0.79 6.98
CA LEU A 132 -9.26 -0.34 8.29
C LEU A 132 -8.09 0.39 8.97
N VAL A 133 -8.24 1.69 9.22
CA VAL A 133 -7.19 2.50 9.85
C VAL A 133 -7.50 2.71 11.33
N ARG A 134 -6.63 2.21 12.20
CA ARG A 134 -6.75 2.31 13.67
C ARG A 134 -5.60 3.06 14.32
N GLN A 135 -4.50 3.27 13.59
CA GLN A 135 -3.36 4.07 14.00
C GLN A 135 -3.52 5.54 13.60
N SER A 136 -2.92 6.47 14.38
CA SER A 136 -2.83 7.87 13.96
C SER A 136 -1.93 8.00 12.73
N VAL A 137 -2.37 8.75 11.71
CA VAL A 137 -1.56 9.02 10.51
C VAL A 137 -0.37 9.93 10.82
N ARG A 138 -0.48 10.76 11.86
CA ARG A 138 0.56 11.69 12.27
C ARG A 138 0.80 11.57 13.77
N GLY A 139 2.07 11.40 14.14
CA GLY A 139 2.54 11.36 15.51
C GLY A 139 3.12 12.70 15.96
N VAL A 140 3.87 12.66 17.06
CA VAL A 140 4.50 13.85 17.67
C VAL A 140 5.91 14.06 17.09
N GLY A 141 6.57 12.98 16.69
CA GLY A 141 7.91 13.03 16.12
C GLY A 141 7.92 13.43 14.64
N PRO A 142 9.00 14.06 14.15
CA PRO A 142 9.13 14.48 12.75
C PRO A 142 9.14 13.32 11.75
N LYS A 143 9.38 12.09 12.21
CA LYS A 143 9.38 10.86 11.38
C LYS A 143 8.02 10.15 11.38
N GLU A 144 7.07 10.61 12.17
CA GLU A 144 5.74 10.00 12.30
C GLU A 144 4.74 10.77 11.44
N ASP A 145 4.99 10.87 10.13
CA ASP A 145 4.06 11.46 9.17
C ASP A 145 3.84 10.49 8.01
N TYR A 146 2.67 9.86 8.01
CA TYR A 146 2.29 8.81 7.07
C TYR A 146 1.22 9.27 6.08
N ARG A 147 1.04 10.59 5.92
CA ARG A 147 0.05 11.13 4.97
C ARG A 147 0.32 10.71 3.53
N ASN A 148 1.59 10.48 3.18
CA ASN A 148 1.99 9.91 1.89
C ASN A 148 1.35 8.53 1.63
N ILE A 149 1.23 7.67 2.65
CA ILE A 149 0.55 6.38 2.54
C ILE A 149 -0.95 6.56 2.28
N LEU A 150 -1.61 7.48 3.00
CA LEU A 150 -3.02 7.78 2.75
C LEU A 150 -3.26 8.30 1.33
N LEU A 151 -2.37 9.16 0.82
CA LEU A 151 -2.45 9.69 -0.53
C LEU A 151 -2.35 8.57 -1.57
N GLY A 152 -1.46 7.59 -1.38
CA GLY A 152 -1.36 6.43 -2.27
C GLY A 152 -2.62 5.57 -2.26
N LEU A 153 -3.13 5.23 -1.07
CA LEU A 153 -4.38 4.47 -0.93
C LEU A 153 -5.56 5.20 -1.58
N GLN A 154 -5.63 6.53 -1.43
CA GLN A 154 -6.67 7.35 -2.04
C GLN A 154 -6.52 7.41 -3.56
N PHE A 155 -5.29 7.54 -4.06
CA PHE A 155 -4.99 7.56 -5.49
C PHE A 155 -5.39 6.25 -6.18
N GLY A 156 -5.12 5.11 -5.55
CA GLY A 156 -5.56 3.80 -6.04
C GLY A 156 -7.01 3.44 -5.71
N ASN A 157 -7.81 4.39 -5.21
CA ASN A 157 -9.22 4.23 -4.86
C ASN A 157 -9.50 3.06 -3.90
N VAL A 158 -8.63 2.83 -2.90
CA VAL A 158 -8.84 1.80 -1.89
C VAL A 158 -9.93 2.26 -0.90
N PRO A 159 -11.07 1.55 -0.77
CA PRO A 159 -12.11 1.90 0.19
C PRO A 159 -11.62 1.74 1.64
N SER A 160 -12.11 2.59 2.55
CA SER A 160 -11.57 2.68 3.92
C SER A 160 -12.60 2.95 5.00
N VAL A 161 -12.32 2.48 6.22
CA VAL A 161 -12.96 2.94 7.47
C VAL A 161 -11.89 3.51 8.43
N ASN A 162 -12.03 4.74 8.93
CA ASN A 162 -12.90 5.80 8.39
C ASN A 162 -12.50 6.15 6.94
N SER A 163 -13.24 7.02 6.25
CA SER A 163 -12.86 7.41 4.88
C SER A 163 -11.46 8.03 4.87
N LEU A 164 -10.64 7.73 3.85
CA LEU A 164 -9.28 8.26 3.73
C LEU A 164 -9.28 9.79 3.73
N THR A 165 -10.29 10.42 3.11
CA THR A 165 -10.50 11.87 3.16
C THR A 165 -10.69 12.39 4.60
N SER A 166 -11.50 11.72 5.41
CA SER A 166 -11.70 12.14 6.81
C SER A 166 -10.41 11.99 7.62
N ILE A 167 -9.67 10.90 7.43
CA ILE A 167 -8.42 10.63 8.13
C ILE A 167 -7.36 11.68 7.74
N TYR A 168 -7.26 12.01 6.45
CA TYR A 168 -6.36 13.05 5.95
C TYR A 168 -6.67 14.41 6.60
N ASN A 169 -7.95 14.79 6.67
CA ASN A 169 -8.38 16.03 7.33
C ASN A 169 -8.18 15.99 8.86
N PHE A 170 -8.17 14.81 9.48
CA PHE A 170 -7.93 14.64 10.91
C PHE A 170 -6.44 14.75 11.31
N ALA A 171 -5.52 14.89 10.36
CA ALA A 171 -4.09 14.99 10.64
C ALA A 171 -3.68 16.24 11.44
N GLU A 172 -4.51 17.29 11.43
CA GLU A 172 -4.27 18.53 12.16
C GLU A 172 -5.39 18.78 13.18
N LYS A 173 -5.08 18.71 14.48
CA LYS A 173 -6.07 18.94 15.54
C LYS A 173 -6.76 20.32 15.46
N PRO A 174 -6.06 21.43 15.19
CA PRO A 174 -6.72 22.74 15.04
C PRO A 174 -7.71 22.78 13.88
N TRP A 175 -7.44 22.05 12.79
CA TRP A 175 -8.34 21.95 11.64
C TRP A 175 -9.65 21.25 12.01
N VAL A 176 -9.56 20.14 12.75
CA VAL A 176 -10.73 19.43 13.28
C VAL A 176 -11.49 20.31 14.28
N PHE A 177 -10.78 21.00 15.16
CA PHE A 177 -11.39 21.89 16.15
C PHE A 177 -12.20 23.02 15.49
N ALA A 178 -11.75 23.54 14.35
CA ALA A 178 -12.50 24.52 13.58
C ALA A 178 -13.89 24.01 13.13
N GLN A 179 -14.04 22.70 12.86
CA GLN A 179 -15.35 22.10 12.57
C GLN A 179 -16.24 22.09 13.82
N LEU A 180 -15.67 21.87 15.01
CA LEU A 180 -16.39 21.94 16.28
C LEU A 180 -16.89 23.35 16.58
N ILE A 181 -16.09 24.39 16.25
CA ILE A 181 -16.50 25.79 16.36
C ILE A 181 -17.73 26.05 15.47
N GLN A 182 -17.75 25.53 14.24
CA GLN A 182 -18.90 25.68 13.34
C GLN A 182 -20.15 24.98 13.90
N LEU A 183 -19.98 23.79 14.50
CA LEU A 183 -21.07 23.08 15.17
C LEU A 183 -21.61 23.86 16.36
N GLN A 184 -20.75 24.40 17.23
CA GLN A 184 -21.18 25.24 18.37
C GLN A 184 -21.96 26.47 17.90
N LYS A 185 -21.49 27.15 16.84
CA LYS A 185 -22.20 28.32 16.29
C LYS A 185 -23.60 27.98 15.79
N ARG A 186 -23.79 26.76 15.25
CA ARG A 186 -25.08 26.30 14.74
C ARG A 186 -26.03 25.82 15.83
N LEU A 187 -25.50 25.18 16.87
CA LEU A 187 -26.31 24.54 17.92
C LEU A 187 -26.49 25.41 19.18
N GLY A 188 -25.62 26.40 19.40
CA GLY A 188 -25.57 27.19 20.62
C GLY A 188 -24.65 26.58 21.67
N LYS A 189 -24.16 27.42 22.61
CA LYS A 189 -23.24 26.99 23.67
C LYS A 189 -23.88 26.03 24.67
N ASP A 190 -25.19 26.15 24.89
CA ASP A 190 -25.91 25.32 25.86
C ASP A 190 -26.03 23.86 25.37
N GLU A 191 -26.34 23.66 24.08
CA GLU A 191 -26.46 22.33 23.47
C GLU A 191 -25.10 21.72 23.09
N PHE A 192 -24.13 22.57 22.73
CA PHE A 192 -22.78 22.13 22.36
C PHE A 192 -21.71 22.95 23.11
N PRO A 193 -21.40 22.60 24.38
CA PRO A 193 -20.48 23.35 25.23
C PRO A 193 -19.01 23.07 24.87
N LEU A 194 -18.57 23.54 23.70
CA LEU A 194 -17.17 23.51 23.28
C LEU A 194 -16.32 24.42 24.17
N VAL A 195 -15.19 23.88 24.66
CA VAL A 195 -14.19 24.63 25.43
C VAL A 195 -13.64 25.81 24.63
N GLU A 196 -13.40 26.93 25.30
CA GLU A 196 -12.78 28.10 24.67
C GLU A 196 -11.27 27.84 24.48
N GLN A 197 -10.79 28.06 23.25
CA GLN A 197 -9.38 27.89 22.89
C GLN A 197 -8.94 29.01 21.95
N ALA A 198 -7.68 29.43 22.09
CA ALA A 198 -7.00 30.31 21.15
C ALA A 198 -6.04 29.47 20.28
N TYR A 199 -6.01 29.77 18.97
CA TYR A 199 -5.04 29.19 18.05
C TYR A 199 -4.02 30.26 17.65
N TYR A 200 -2.74 29.93 17.83
CA TYR A 200 -1.62 30.76 17.40
C TYR A 200 -0.87 30.01 16.29
N PRO A 201 -0.75 30.58 15.07
CA PRO A 201 -0.07 29.92 13.95
C PRO A 201 1.41 29.61 14.22
N ASN A 202 2.04 30.39 15.10
CA ASN A 202 3.43 30.22 15.50
C ASN A 202 3.67 30.99 16.81
N TYR A 203 4.88 30.82 17.38
CA TYR A 203 5.25 31.39 18.67
C TYR A 203 5.31 32.92 18.71
N LYS A 204 5.33 33.64 17.57
CA LYS A 204 5.43 35.11 17.56
C LYS A 204 4.15 35.83 17.97
N GLU A 205 3.04 35.10 17.97
CA GLU A 205 1.72 35.61 18.37
C GLU A 205 1.44 35.36 19.87
N MET A 206 2.40 34.76 20.60
CA MET A 206 2.39 34.56 22.05
C MET A 206 3.36 35.54 22.72
#